data_AF-A0A0H2R2I0-F1
#
_entry.id   AF-A0A0H2R2I0-F1
#
_cell.length_a   1.000
_cell.length_b   1.000
_cell.length_c   1.000
_cell.angle_alpha   90.00
_cell.angle_beta   90.00
_cell.angle_gamma   90.00
#
_symmetry.space_group_name_H-M   'P 1'
#
loop_
_entity.id
_entity.type
_entity.pdbx_description
1 polymer ?
#
loop_
_entity_poly.entity_id
_entity_poly.type
_entity_poly.pdbx_seq_one_letter_code
_entity_poly.pdbx_strand_id
1 'polypeptide(L)'
;MYSHDSLAEIAIDVVKNPRKAINLAKDGSQEHSTAICGAIEQFPSHLRHNALEVLLLNCCKGKWNLLDAEALVICIGNLGEDLDDCETATHVGFSRRFATANKHKLEKLILPHVDELL
;
A
#
# COMPACT_ATOMS: atom_id res chain seq x y z
N MET A 1 17.62 -7.85 -14.44
CA MET A 1 18.30 -8.39 -13.24
C MET A 1 18.84 -7.20 -12.47
N TYR A 2 18.27 -6.88 -11.31
CA TYR A 2 18.78 -5.82 -10.44
C TYR A 2 19.85 -6.41 -9.51
N SER A 3 20.88 -5.64 -9.18
CA SER A 3 21.85 -6.03 -8.16
C SER A 3 21.14 -6.06 -6.80
N HIS A 4 21.39 -7.09 -5.99
CA HIS A 4 20.90 -7.17 -4.60
C HIS A 4 21.29 -5.94 -3.77
N ASP A 5 22.41 -5.28 -4.11
CA ASP A 5 22.87 -4.07 -3.45
C ASP A 5 21.88 -2.89 -3.62
N SER A 6 21.18 -2.83 -4.77
CA SER A 6 20.23 -1.75 -5.05
C SER A 6 18.95 -1.86 -4.21
N LEU A 7 18.49 -3.07 -3.90
CA LEU A 7 17.28 -3.25 -3.08
C LEU A 7 17.54 -2.97 -1.60
N ALA A 8 18.71 -3.32 -1.10
CA ALA A 8 19.12 -2.98 0.27
C ALA A 8 19.25 -1.47 0.45
N GLU A 9 19.83 -0.75 -0.53
CA GLU A 9 19.89 0.71 -0.52
C GLU A 9 18.50 1.35 -0.54
N ILE A 10 17.58 0.84 -1.37
CA ILE A 10 16.19 1.30 -1.41
C ILE A 10 15.51 1.10 -0.06
N ALA A 11 15.65 -0.08 0.57
CA ALA A 11 15.05 -0.35 1.88
C ALA A 11 15.56 0.63 2.96
N ILE A 12 16.87 0.95 2.95
CA ILE A 12 17.45 1.94 3.86
C ILE A 12 16.90 3.36 3.56
N ASP A 13 16.81 3.75 2.29
CA ASP A 13 16.27 5.07 1.90
C ASP A 13 14.80 5.20 2.27
N VAL A 14 14.03 4.13 2.15
CA VAL A 14 12.59 4.08 2.47
C VAL A 14 12.35 4.37 3.96
N VAL A 15 13.13 3.76 4.85
CA VAL A 15 13.04 4.03 6.30
C VAL A 15 13.50 5.45 6.64
N LYS A 16 14.58 5.92 6.00
CA LYS A 16 15.12 7.27 6.27
C LYS A 16 14.25 8.39 5.71
N ASN A 17 13.61 8.17 4.57
CA ASN A 17 12.88 9.17 3.80
C ASN A 17 11.48 8.66 3.40
N PRO A 18 10.59 8.35 4.37
CA PRO A 18 9.30 7.71 4.09
C PRO A 18 8.41 8.53 3.16
N ARG A 19 8.42 9.86 3.24
CA ARG A 19 7.65 10.74 2.33
C ARG A 19 8.12 10.62 0.88
N LYS A 20 9.44 10.56 0.66
CA LYS A 20 10.03 10.39 -0.67
C LYS A 20 9.67 9.03 -1.24
N ALA A 21 9.78 7.98 -0.44
CA ALA A 21 9.38 6.64 -0.83
C ALA A 21 7.90 6.56 -1.24
N ILE A 22 7.00 7.16 -0.44
CA ILE A 22 5.56 7.21 -0.76
C ILE A 22 5.32 7.91 -2.10
N ASN A 23 6.00 9.03 -2.37
CA ASN A 23 5.86 9.73 -3.65
C ASN A 23 6.36 8.88 -4.83
N LEU A 24 7.50 8.22 -4.69
CA LEU A 24 8.05 7.34 -5.73
C LEU A 24 7.14 6.13 -6.00
N ALA A 25 6.57 5.53 -4.95
CA ALA A 25 5.57 4.49 -5.08
C ALA A 25 4.31 5.03 -5.78
N LYS A 26 3.83 6.22 -5.40
CA LYS A 26 2.66 6.87 -6.02
C LYS A 26 2.85 7.09 -7.53
N ASP A 27 4.07 7.44 -7.95
CA ASP A 27 4.46 7.61 -9.35
C ASP A 27 4.67 6.27 -10.09
N GLY A 28 4.54 5.14 -9.38
CA GLY A 28 4.48 3.80 -9.95
C GLY A 28 5.75 2.96 -9.80
N SER A 29 6.71 3.35 -8.95
CA SER A 29 7.84 2.47 -8.65
C SER A 29 7.38 1.26 -7.82
N GLN A 30 7.57 0.07 -8.39
CA GLN A 30 7.24 -1.18 -7.72
C GLN A 30 8.24 -1.46 -6.60
N GLU A 31 9.52 -1.16 -6.81
CA GLU A 31 10.58 -1.38 -5.83
C GLU A 31 10.30 -0.63 -4.52
N HIS A 32 9.88 0.63 -4.63
CA HIS A 32 9.48 1.41 -3.47
C HIS A 32 8.17 0.90 -2.86
N SER A 33 7.22 0.40 -3.66
CA SER A 33 5.99 -0.20 -3.12
C SER A 33 6.32 -1.44 -2.28
N THR A 34 7.12 -2.37 -2.80
CA THR A 34 7.55 -3.58 -2.09
C THR A 34 8.37 -3.25 -0.85
N ALA A 35 9.31 -2.30 -0.94
CA ALA A 35 10.12 -1.89 0.21
C ALA A 35 9.29 -1.20 1.29
N ILE A 36 8.27 -0.40 0.92
CA ILE A 36 7.32 0.18 1.89
C ILE A 36 6.56 -0.94 2.60
N CYS A 37 6.05 -1.97 1.90
CA CYS A 37 5.35 -3.09 2.56
C CYS A 37 6.19 -3.72 3.68
N GLY A 38 7.50 -3.91 3.47
CA GLY A 38 8.38 -4.50 4.47
C GLY A 38 8.83 -3.55 5.59
N ALA A 39 8.65 -2.24 5.43
CA ALA A 39 9.18 -1.23 6.35
C ALA A 39 8.11 -0.34 7.00
N ILE A 40 6.83 -0.54 6.67
CA ILE A 40 5.74 0.38 7.03
C ILE A 40 5.61 0.59 8.54
N GLU A 41 5.87 -0.41 9.37
CA GLU A 41 5.83 -0.29 10.83
C GLU A 41 6.83 0.74 11.36
N GLN A 42 7.96 0.89 10.68
CA GLN A 42 9.03 1.82 11.02
C GLN A 42 8.70 3.25 10.60
N PHE A 43 7.64 3.46 9.83
CA PHE A 43 7.23 4.81 9.44
C PHE A 43 6.60 5.52 10.64
N PRO A 44 6.72 6.86 10.71
CA PRO A 44 5.90 7.65 11.61
C PRO A 44 4.41 7.33 11.41
N SER A 45 3.65 7.16 12.50
CA SER A 45 2.24 6.76 12.46
C SER A 45 1.37 7.60 11.50
N HIS A 46 1.59 8.92 11.48
CA HIS A 46 0.89 9.84 10.58
C HIS A 46 1.15 9.62 9.07
N LEU A 47 2.16 8.81 8.71
CA LEU A 47 2.48 8.46 7.32
C LEU A 47 2.04 7.04 6.94
N ARG A 48 1.81 6.14 7.91
CA ARG A 48 1.47 4.72 7.67
C ARG A 48 0.18 4.57 6.86
N HIS A 49 -0.86 5.34 7.21
CA HIS A 49 -2.11 5.41 6.46
C HIS A 49 -1.93 5.85 4.99
N ASN A 50 -1.14 6.90 4.74
CA ASN A 50 -0.89 7.40 3.39
C ASN A 50 -0.06 6.39 2.56
N ALA A 51 0.92 5.75 3.20
CA ALA A 51 1.69 4.67 2.59
C ALA A 51 0.77 3.50 2.19
N LEU A 52 -0.10 3.04 3.10
CA LEU A 52 -1.05 1.96 2.82
C LEU A 52 -1.99 2.29 1.66
N GLU A 53 -2.51 3.51 1.61
CA GLU A 53 -3.38 3.94 0.49
C GLU A 53 -2.66 3.85 -0.86
N VAL A 54 -1.40 4.31 -0.93
CA VAL A 54 -0.59 4.21 -2.15
C VAL A 54 -0.34 2.74 -2.55
N LEU A 55 -0.09 1.85 -1.59
CA LEU A 55 0.09 0.42 -1.85
C LEU A 55 -1.17 -0.22 -2.45
N LEU A 56 -2.34 0.02 -1.85
CA LEU A 56 -3.63 -0.48 -2.36
C LEU A 56 -3.93 0.04 -3.77
N LEU A 57 -3.62 1.32 -4.01
CA LEU A 57 -3.74 1.96 -5.32
C LEU A 57 -2.88 1.28 -6.39
N ASN A 58 -1.66 0.92 -6.05
CA ASN A 58 -0.74 0.26 -6.97
C ASN A 58 -1.09 -1.20 -7.20
N CYS A 59 -1.60 -1.90 -6.18
CA CYS A 59 -2.10 -3.27 -6.32
C CYS A 59 -3.20 -3.38 -7.38
N CYS A 60 -4.07 -2.36 -7.49
CA CYS A 60 -5.15 -2.33 -8.48
C CYS A 60 -4.68 -2.08 -9.93
N LYS A 61 -3.40 -1.79 -10.18
CA LYS A 61 -2.87 -1.45 -11.51
C LYS A 61 -2.33 -2.67 -12.30
N GLY A 62 -2.52 -3.89 -11.80
CA GLY A 62 -2.27 -5.13 -12.54
C GLY A 62 -0.80 -5.53 -12.71
N LYS A 63 0.11 -4.98 -11.92
CA LYS A 63 1.55 -5.33 -11.93
C LYS A 63 2.01 -6.17 -10.73
N TRP A 64 1.10 -6.47 -9.81
CA TRP A 64 1.44 -7.16 -8.57
C TRP A 64 1.38 -8.66 -8.78
N ASN A 65 2.47 -9.34 -8.46
CA ASN A 65 2.51 -10.80 -8.44
C ASN A 65 2.04 -11.34 -7.08
N LEU A 66 2.00 -12.66 -6.92
CA LEU A 66 1.57 -13.31 -5.69
C LEU A 66 2.41 -12.88 -4.47
N LEU A 67 3.72 -12.72 -4.63
CA LEU A 67 4.62 -12.31 -3.55
C LEU A 67 4.35 -10.86 -3.11
N ASP A 68 4.08 -9.97 -4.07
CA ASP A 68 3.69 -8.60 -3.75
C ASP A 68 2.37 -8.57 -2.98
N ALA A 69 1.39 -9.39 -3.40
CA ALA A 69 0.10 -9.50 -2.71
C ALA A 69 0.25 -10.06 -1.29
N GLU A 70 1.06 -11.10 -1.10
CA GLU A 70 1.36 -11.65 0.22
C GLU A 70 2.02 -10.59 1.13
N ALA A 71 3.00 -9.86 0.61
CA ALA A 71 3.63 -8.77 1.34
C ALA A 71 2.64 -7.66 1.72
N LEU A 72 1.64 -7.37 0.88
CA LEU A 72 0.56 -6.43 1.20
C LEU A 72 -0.33 -6.92 2.32
N VAL A 73 -0.71 -8.20 2.31
CA VAL A 73 -1.56 -8.77 3.36
C VAL A 73 -0.83 -8.74 4.70
N ILE A 74 0.46 -9.10 4.72
CA ILE A 74 1.29 -8.99 5.92
C ILE A 74 1.39 -7.53 6.39
N CYS A 75 1.68 -6.61 5.48
CA CYS A 75 1.72 -5.18 5.74
C CYS A 75 0.41 -4.65 6.36
N ILE A 76 -0.75 -5.06 5.85
CA ILE A 76 -2.06 -4.70 6.42
C ILE A 76 -2.22 -5.26 7.83
N GLY A 77 -1.88 -6.54 8.05
CA GLY A 77 -1.97 -7.18 9.36
C GLY A 77 -1.12 -6.47 10.42
N ASN A 78 0.06 -6.01 10.02
CA ASN A 78 0.99 -5.28 10.88
C ASN A 78 0.51 -3.87 11.28
N LEU A 79 -0.47 -3.33 10.56
CA LEU A 79 -1.09 -2.03 10.86
C LEU A 79 -2.38 -2.15 11.68
N GLY A 80 -2.69 -3.34 12.23
CA GLY A 80 -3.93 -3.58 12.97
C GLY A 80 -4.26 -2.52 14.02
N GLU A 81 -3.29 -2.13 14.85
CA GLU A 81 -3.48 -1.09 15.88
C GLU A 81 -3.79 0.29 15.28
N ASP A 82 -3.15 0.66 14.16
CA ASP A 82 -3.42 1.93 13.47
C ASP A 82 -4.83 1.97 12.85
N LEU A 83 -5.35 0.80 12.45
CA LEU A 83 -6.66 0.66 11.85
C LEU A 83 -7.77 0.67 12.90
N ASP A 84 -7.51 0.15 14.10
CA ASP A 84 -8.44 0.16 15.23
C ASP A 84 -8.60 1.57 15.84
N ASP A 85 -7.52 2.35 15.92
CA ASP A 85 -7.55 3.75 16.42
C ASP A 85 -8.39 4.70 15.53
N CYS A 86 -8.71 4.28 14.30
CA CYS A 86 -9.45 5.06 13.32
C CYS A 86 -10.95 5.20 13.66
N GLU A 87 -11.51 4.38 14.58
CA GLU A 87 -12.92 4.52 14.99
C GLU A 87 -13.18 5.80 15.82
N THR A 88 -12.14 6.41 16.41
CA THR A 88 -12.30 7.60 17.27
C THR A 88 -11.81 8.90 16.63
N ALA A 89 -10.95 8.82 15.61
CA ALA A 89 -10.41 9.99 14.93
C ALA A 89 -11.19 10.28 13.64
N THR A 90 -11.72 11.50 13.52
CA THR A 90 -12.45 12.06 12.37
C THR A 90 -11.60 12.18 11.08
N HIS A 91 -10.98 11.10 10.59
CA HIS A 91 -10.21 11.03 9.35
C HIS A 91 -11.10 10.73 8.13
N VAL A 92 -12.19 11.47 7.99
CA VAL A 92 -13.23 11.25 6.96
C VAL A 92 -12.86 11.85 5.59
N GLY A 93 -11.71 12.53 5.48
CA GLY A 93 -11.41 13.40 4.34
C GLY A 93 -11.04 12.67 3.05
N PHE A 94 -10.16 11.66 3.11
CA PHE A 94 -9.52 11.11 1.91
C PHE A 94 -9.99 9.68 1.60
N SER A 95 -10.03 8.78 2.59
CA SER A 95 -10.52 7.40 2.43
C SER A 95 -11.95 7.32 1.87
N ARG A 96 -12.87 8.19 2.34
CA ARG A 96 -14.22 8.30 1.77
C ARG A 96 -14.19 8.82 0.34
N ARG A 97 -13.43 9.88 0.04
CA ARG A 97 -13.35 10.45 -1.32
C ARG A 97 -12.77 9.44 -2.31
N PHE A 98 -11.76 8.67 -1.88
CA PHE A 98 -11.13 7.63 -2.67
C PHE A 98 -12.08 6.46 -2.93
N ALA A 99 -12.71 5.93 -1.89
CA ALA A 99 -13.69 4.84 -2.01
C ALA A 99 -14.84 5.25 -2.93
N THR A 100 -15.36 6.48 -2.80
CA THR A 100 -16.43 6.96 -3.69
C THR A 100 -15.93 7.18 -5.12
N ALA A 101 -14.74 7.75 -5.32
CA ALA A 101 -14.19 8.02 -6.65
C ALA A 101 -13.82 6.74 -7.41
N ASN A 102 -13.44 5.68 -6.70
CA ASN A 102 -12.98 4.43 -7.29
C ASN A 102 -13.96 3.28 -7.12
N LYS A 103 -15.13 3.50 -6.50
CA LYS A 103 -16.15 2.48 -6.23
C LYS A 103 -16.46 1.63 -7.45
N HIS A 104 -16.83 2.26 -8.57
CA HIS A 104 -17.16 1.55 -9.80
C HIS A 104 -15.97 0.81 -10.42
N LYS A 105 -14.75 1.30 -10.21
CA LYS A 105 -13.54 0.66 -10.73
C LYS A 105 -13.20 -0.58 -9.89
N LEU A 106 -13.35 -0.49 -8.58
CA LEU A 106 -13.22 -1.61 -7.64
C LEU A 106 -14.29 -2.67 -7.89
N GLU A 107 -15.57 -2.30 -8.00
CA GLU A 107 -16.67 -3.22 -8.33
C GLU A 107 -16.38 -4.01 -9.61
N LYS A 108 -15.93 -3.34 -10.68
CA LYS A 108 -15.58 -4.00 -11.95
C LYS A 108 -14.37 -4.92 -11.87
N LEU A 109 -13.44 -4.68 -10.95
CA LEU A 109 -12.26 -5.52 -10.76
C LEU A 109 -12.57 -6.74 -9.89
N ILE A 110 -13.52 -6.62 -8.95
CA ILE A 110 -13.81 -7.65 -7.96
C ILE A 110 -14.93 -8.59 -8.43
N LEU A 111 -16.04 -8.06 -8.95
CA LEU A 111 -17.22 -8.85 -9.31
C LEU A 111 -16.92 -10.05 -10.24
N PRO A 112 -16.09 -9.91 -11.31
CA PRO A 112 -15.82 -11.03 -12.20
C PRO A 112 -15.08 -12.20 -11.54
N HIS A 113 -14.38 -11.97 -10.42
CA HIS A 113 -13.59 -12.99 -9.73
C HIS A 113 -14.35 -13.59 -8.53
N VAL A 114 -15.43 -12.95 -8.09
CA VAL A 114 -16.34 -13.50 -7.07
C VAL A 114 -17.27 -14.54 -7.69
N ASP A 115 -17.72 -14.31 -8.92
CA ASP A 115 -18.57 -15.27 -9.66
C ASP A 115 -17.81 -16.56 -10.04
N GLU A 116 -16.48 -16.54 -10.11
CA GLU A 116 -15.65 -17.74 -10.34
C GLU A 116 -15.39 -18.57 -9.07
N LEU A 117 -15.75 -18.04 -7.89
CA LEU A 117 -15.55 -18.66 -6.58
C LEU A 117 -16.85 -19.21 -5.95
N LEU A 118 -18.00 -19.03 -6.60
CA LEU A 118 -19.32 -19.56 -6.22
C LEU A 118 -19.76 -20.70 -7.14
#